data_AF-B7JYA3-F1
#
_entry.id   AF-B7JYA3-F1
#
_cell.length_a   1.000
_cell.length_b   1.000
_cell.length_c   1.000
_cell.angle_alpha   90.00
_cell.angle_beta   90.00
_cell.angle_gamma   90.00
#
_symmetry.space_group_name_H-M   'P 1'
#
loop_
_entity.id
_entity.type
_entity.pdbx_description
1 polymer ?
#
loop_
_entity_poly.entity_id
_entity_poly.type
_entity_poly.pdbx_seq_one_letter_code
_entity_poly.pdbx_strand_id
1 'polypeptide(L)' 'MDVKLILVILTGLFIISCLFFGTKNGFYDSDNYDGNGSAH' A
#
# COMPACT_ATOMS: atom_id res chain seq x y z
N MET A 1 -15.28 -12.01 -20.69
CA MET A 1 -15.48 -11.59 -19.28
C MET A 1 -15.73 -10.09 -19.29
N ASP A 2 -16.79 -9.61 -18.63
CA ASP A 2 -17.15 -8.19 -18.64
C ASP A 2 -16.13 -7.36 -17.84
N VAL A 3 -15.65 -6.25 -18.42
CA VAL A 3 -14.65 -5.36 -17.79
C VAL A 3 -15.15 -4.79 -16.47
N LYS A 4 -16.45 -4.50 -16.35
CA LYS A 4 -17.05 -3.98 -15.12
C LYS A 4 -16.91 -4.99 -13.98
N LEU A 5 -17.12 -6.27 -14.28
CA LEU A 5 -16.99 -7.35 -13.31
C LEU A 5 -15.53 -7.52 -12.86
N ILE A 6 -14.59 -7.48 -13.80
CA ILE A 6 -13.14 -7.53 -13.49
C ILE A 6 -12.75 -6.38 -12.57
N LEU A 7 -13.22 -5.17 -12.88
CA LEU A 7 -12.87 -3.97 -12.14
C LEU A 7 -13.35 -4.05 -10.69
N VAL A 8 -14.61 -4.46 -10.46
CA VAL A 8 -15.16 -4.60 -9.09
C VAL A 8 -14.33 -5.57 -8.25
N ILE A 9 -13.94 -6.72 -8.82
CA ILE A 9 -13.13 -7.73 -8.12
C ILE A 9 -11.74 -7.17 -7.80
N LEU A 10 -11.07 -6.59 -8.79
CA LEU A 10 -9.72 -6.05 -8.60
C LEU A 10 -9.71 -4.86 -7.64
N THR A 11 -10.72 -4.00 -7.65
CA THR A 11 -10.85 -2.91 -6.69
C THR A 11 -10.99 -3.44 -5.27
N GLY A 12 -11.80 -4.48 -5.04
CA GLY A 12 -11.91 -5.11 -3.72
C GLY A 12 -10.56 -5.66 -3.23
N LEU A 13 -9.86 -6.40 -4.09
CA LEU A 13 -8.52 -6.92 -3.77
C LEU A 13 -7.49 -5.81 -3.53
N PHE A 14 -7.53 -4.75 -4.34
CA PHE A 14 -6.64 -3.60 -4.22
C PHE A 14 -6.83 -2.90 -2.88
N ILE A 15 -8.06 -2.60 -2.46
CA ILE A 15 -8.35 -1.93 -1.19
C ILE A 15 -7.80 -2.73 -0.01
N ILE A 16 -8.11 -4.03 0.05
CA ILE A 16 -7.64 -4.91 1.13
C ILE A 16 -6.10 -4.96 1.14
N SER A 17 -5.49 -5.07 -0.04
CA SER A 17 -4.03 -5.10 -0.17
C SER A 17 -3.39 -3.80 0.29
N CYS A 18 -3.94 -2.64 -0.07
CA CYS A 18 -3.45 -1.33 0.39
C CYS A 18 -3.48 -1.23 1.91
N LEU A 19 -4.58 -1.64 2.55
CA LEU A 19 -4.69 -1.64 4.01
C LEU A 19 -3.68 -2.59 4.64
N PHE A 20 -3.51 -3.80 4.09
CA PHE A 20 -2.55 -4.76 4.60
C PHE A 20 -1.10 -4.25 4.47
N PHE A 21 -0.66 -3.88 3.26
CA PHE A 21 0.71 -3.42 3.03
C PHE A 21 1.02 -2.07 3.69
N GLY A 22 0.02 -1.20 3.89
CA GLY A 22 0.17 0.02 4.67
C GLY A 22 0.62 -0.22 6.11
N THR A 23 0.33 -1.40 6.68
CA THR A 23 0.81 -1.79 8.02
C THR A 23 2.17 -2.51 8.01
N LYS A 24 2.70 -2.84 6.83
CA LYS A 24 3.94 -3.61 6.66
C LYS A 24 5.08 -2.72 6.18
N ASN A 25 5.41 -1.73 7.00
CA ASN A 25 6.59 -0.90 6.83
C ASN A 25 7.75 -1.38 7.72
N GLY A 26 8.96 -0.86 7.51
CA GLY A 26 10.10 -1.22 8.36
C GLY A 26 11.20 -0.18 8.36
N PHE A 27 11.70 0.23 7.18
CA PHE A 27 12.84 1.13 7.11
C PHE A 27 12.55 2.50 7.73
N TYR A 28 11.43 3.13 7.35
CA TYR A 28 11.07 4.47 7.82
C TYR A 28 10.72 4.54 9.33
N ASP A 29 10.47 3.40 9.97
CA ASP A 29 10.18 3.31 11.41
C ASP A 29 11.37 2.72 12.20
N SER A 30 12.53 2.55 11.55
CA SER A 30 13.73 1.97 12.16
C SER A 30 14.73 3.05 12.59
N ASP A 31 15.63 2.69 13.51
CA ASP A 31 16.73 3.55 13.96
C ASP A 31 17.73 3.91 12.84
N ASN A 32 17.63 3.25 11.67
CA ASN A 32 18.47 3.55 10.51
C ASN A 32 17.87 4.66 9.61
N TYR A 33 16.72 5.21 9.99
CA TYR A 33 16.07 6.29 9.24
C TYR A 33 16.19 7.62 9.97
N ASP A 34 17.08 8.47 9.47
CA ASP A 34 17.37 9.78 10.05
C ASP A 34 16.55 10.93 9.42
N GLY A 35 15.66 10.62 8.48
CA GLY A 35 14.86 11.59 7.73
C GLY A 35 13.45 11.81 8.29
N ASN A 36 12.67 12.67 7.63
CA ASN A 36 11.28 12.96 7.99
C ASN A 36 10.25 12.38 7.01
N GLY A 37 10.68 11.49 6.10
CA GLY A 37 9.86 10.92 5.03
C GLY A 37 9.91 11.69 3.71
N SER A 38 10.76 12.71 3.58
CA SER A 38 10.85 13.55 2.38
C SER A 38 12.29 13.82 1.96
N ALA A 39 12.47 14.36 0.75
CA ALA A 39 13.79 14.58 0.12
C ALA A 39 14.44 15.93 0.52
N HIS A 40 14.04 16.53 1.65
CA HIS A 40 14.55 17.82 2.12
C HIS A 40 15.78 17.66 3.00
#